data_AF-A0A945EA42-F1
#
_entry.id   AF-A0A945EA42-F1
#
_cell.length_a   1.000
_cell.length_b   1.000
_cell.length_c   1.000
_cell.angle_alpha   90.00
_cell.angle_beta   90.00
_cell.angle_gamma   90.00
#
_symmetry.space_group_name_H-M   'P 1'
#
loop_
_entity.id
_entity.type
_entity.pdbx_description
1 polymer ?
#
loop_
_entity_poly.entity_id
_entity_poly.type
_entity_poly.pdbx_seq_one_letter_code
_entity_poly.pdbx_strand_id
1 'polypeptide(L)'
;LKKDGQVEIKKFDLPKGSELVRWIIEKAKSYDAVLSPEVINLLAAMIGNDLWQLDLEICRLSNYKKDEKITTEDVNLLVKGKYNDDIFQLMDAISDKDKNKVLKLVRDQLDSGASDMYLLSMLIRQFRIFLMAKDLTKDGDMPPAIVAKELSIHPYVAKKSIYYLRHFELTDLKRIYGKLLDFEVKMKTKSLKFELIFDLFLAEL
;
A
#
# COMPACT_ATOMS: atom_id res chain seq x y z
N LEU A 1 -21.21 0.06 -29.53
CA LEU A 1 -22.15 0.39 -30.64
C LEU A 1 -21.57 -0.24 -31.90
N LYS A 2 -22.24 -1.27 -32.46
CA LYS A 2 -21.76 -2.01 -33.63
C LYS A 2 -21.88 -1.14 -34.89
N LYS A 3 -20.76 -0.90 -35.56
CA LYS A 3 -20.68 -0.70 -37.01
C LYS A 3 -19.54 -1.61 -37.51
N ASP A 4 -19.84 -2.38 -38.55
CA ASP A 4 -18.91 -3.24 -39.31
C ASP A 4 -18.14 -4.32 -38.55
N GLY A 5 -18.78 -5.46 -38.27
CA GLY A 5 -18.17 -6.80 -38.28
C GLY A 5 -16.91 -7.10 -37.44
N GLN A 6 -16.35 -6.12 -36.75
CA GLN A 6 -15.14 -6.17 -35.95
C GLN A 6 -15.57 -6.12 -34.49
N VAL A 7 -15.22 -7.15 -33.75
CA VAL A 7 -15.39 -7.16 -32.30
C VAL A 7 -14.33 -6.21 -31.73
N GLU A 8 -14.75 -5.02 -31.30
CA GLU A 8 -13.87 -4.09 -30.60
C GLU A 8 -13.66 -4.60 -29.17
N ILE A 9 -12.57 -5.34 -28.95
CA ILE A 9 -12.15 -5.77 -27.61
C ILE A 9 -11.44 -4.60 -26.93
N LYS A 10 -12.08 -3.98 -25.94
CA LYS A 10 -11.43 -3.00 -25.06
C LYS A 10 -10.95 -3.70 -23.80
N LYS A 11 -9.63 -3.76 -23.61
CA LYS A 11 -9.02 -4.19 -22.35
C LYS A 11 -9.01 -3.01 -21.36
N PHE A 12 -9.41 -3.29 -20.13
CA PHE A 12 -9.40 -2.34 -19.01
C PHE A 12 -8.49 -2.89 -17.92
N ASP A 13 -7.20 -3.02 -18.25
CA ASP A 13 -6.21 -3.44 -17.28
C ASP A 13 -5.96 -2.31 -16.26
N LEU A 14 -5.71 -2.68 -15.00
CA LEU A 14 -5.38 -1.69 -13.97
C LEU A 14 -4.05 -1.00 -14.34
N PRO A 15 -4.01 0.35 -14.44
CA PRO A 15 -2.80 1.08 -14.77
C PRO A 15 -1.69 0.80 -13.75
N LYS A 16 -0.46 0.62 -14.23
CA LYS A 16 0.73 0.41 -13.38
C LYS A 16 1.87 1.32 -13.81
N GLY A 17 2.74 1.65 -12.85
CA GLY A 17 3.95 2.45 -13.11
C GLY A 17 3.64 3.74 -13.88
N SER A 18 4.22 3.89 -15.07
CA SER A 18 4.01 5.05 -15.94
C SER A 18 2.55 5.24 -16.40
N GLU A 19 1.79 4.16 -16.55
CA GLU A 19 0.37 4.26 -16.94
C GLU A 19 -0.47 4.85 -15.81
N LEU A 20 -0.15 4.51 -14.56
CA LEU A 20 -0.81 5.07 -13.38
C LEU A 20 -0.53 6.58 -13.26
N VAL A 21 0.73 6.98 -13.45
CA VAL A 21 1.12 8.40 -13.48
C VAL A 21 0.34 9.16 -14.56
N ARG A 22 0.23 8.58 -15.76
CA ARG A 22 -0.57 9.17 -16.85
C ARG A 22 -2.04 9.29 -16.47
N TRP A 23 -2.62 8.26 -15.88
CA TRP A 23 -4.01 8.27 -15.43
C TRP A 23 -4.26 9.38 -14.41
N ILE A 24 -3.37 9.57 -13.43
CA ILE A 24 -3.47 10.63 -12.42
C ILE A 24 -3.45 12.02 -13.08
N ILE A 25 -2.57 12.23 -14.06
CA ILE A 25 -2.49 13.49 -14.82
C ILE A 25 -3.80 13.76 -15.58
N GLU A 26 -4.31 12.76 -16.30
CA GLU A 26 -5.56 12.89 -17.06
C GLU A 26 -6.74 13.17 -16.13
N LYS A 27 -6.77 12.53 -14.96
CA LYS A 27 -7.83 12.71 -13.98
C LYS A 27 -7.77 14.08 -13.29
N ALA A 28 -6.59 14.55 -12.92
CA ALA A 28 -6.40 15.89 -12.36
C ALA A 28 -6.87 16.99 -13.32
N LYS A 29 -6.59 16.85 -14.62
CA LYS A 29 -7.10 17.76 -15.66
C LYS A 29 -8.62 17.79 -15.71
N SER A 30 -9.31 16.68 -15.48
CA SER A 30 -10.78 16.65 -15.46
C SER A 30 -11.40 17.41 -14.28
N TYR A 31 -10.60 17.74 -13.26
CA TYR A 31 -10.96 18.55 -12.11
C TYR A 31 -10.34 19.95 -12.13
N ASP A 32 -9.78 20.37 -13.26
CA ASP A 32 -9.05 21.64 -13.41
C ASP A 32 -7.91 21.83 -12.37
N ALA A 33 -7.34 20.71 -11.89
CA ALA A 33 -6.33 20.70 -10.85
C ALA A 33 -4.91 20.74 -11.43
N VAL A 34 -4.05 21.58 -10.85
CA VAL A 34 -2.64 21.69 -11.24
C VAL A 34 -1.78 20.92 -10.24
N LEU A 35 -1.26 19.75 -10.67
CA LEU A 35 -0.36 18.91 -9.88
C LEU A 35 1.08 19.03 -10.39
N SER A 36 2.05 19.11 -9.48
CA SER A 36 3.46 18.97 -9.83
C SER A 36 3.86 17.48 -9.99
N PRO A 37 4.97 17.17 -10.68
CA PRO A 37 5.46 15.79 -10.79
C PRO A 37 5.68 15.12 -9.42
N GLU A 38 6.14 15.88 -8.42
CA GLU A 38 6.35 15.40 -7.06
C GLU A 38 5.04 14.97 -6.40
N VAL A 39 3.98 15.79 -6.55
CA VAL A 39 2.64 15.48 -6.04
C VAL A 39 2.03 14.26 -6.72
N ILE A 40 2.19 14.13 -8.04
CA ILE A 40 1.69 12.97 -8.79
C ILE A 40 2.37 11.68 -8.31
N ASN A 41 3.69 11.72 -8.16
CA ASN A 41 4.45 10.58 -7.64
C ASN A 41 4.06 10.25 -6.19
N LEU A 42 3.83 11.26 -5.35
CA LEU A 42 3.39 11.07 -3.97
C LEU A 42 2.01 10.40 -3.91
N LEU A 43 1.03 10.85 -4.69
CA LEU A 43 -0.29 10.21 -4.78
C LEU A 43 -0.19 8.76 -5.25
N ALA A 44 0.61 8.50 -6.30
CA ALA A 44 0.87 7.15 -6.78
C ALA A 44 1.55 6.26 -5.73
N ALA A 45 2.43 6.83 -4.90
CA ALA A 45 3.10 6.13 -3.80
C ALA A 45 2.17 5.78 -2.65
N MET A 46 1.32 6.74 -2.26
CA MET A 46 0.46 6.66 -1.10
C MET A 46 -0.77 5.77 -1.35
N ILE A 47 -1.35 5.82 -2.55
CA ILE A 47 -2.61 5.15 -2.87
C ILE A 47 -2.39 3.92 -3.77
N GLY A 48 -1.41 3.95 -4.67
CA GLY A 48 -1.18 2.87 -5.62
C GLY A 48 -2.23 2.83 -6.73
N ASN A 49 -2.54 1.63 -7.23
CA ASN A 49 -3.44 1.45 -8.38
C ASN A 49 -4.94 1.38 -8.02
N ASP A 50 -5.32 1.83 -6.81
CA ASP A 50 -6.73 2.04 -6.45
C ASP A 50 -7.23 3.34 -7.12
N LEU A 51 -7.72 3.19 -8.35
CA LEU A 51 -8.19 4.32 -9.16
C LEU A 51 -9.39 5.04 -8.55
N TRP A 52 -10.22 4.32 -7.81
CA TRP A 52 -11.39 4.91 -7.17
C TRP A 52 -10.98 5.81 -6.01
N GLN A 53 -10.02 5.37 -5.19
CA GLN A 53 -9.46 6.22 -4.16
C GLN A 53 -8.68 7.38 -4.75
N LEU A 54 -7.86 7.17 -5.80
CA LEU A 54 -7.16 8.27 -6.47
C LEU A 54 -8.13 9.33 -6.99
N ASP A 55 -9.24 8.93 -7.62
CA ASP A 55 -10.28 9.84 -8.10
C ASP A 55 -10.81 10.73 -6.97
N LEU A 56 -11.26 10.10 -5.88
CA LEU A 56 -11.79 10.80 -4.71
C LEU A 56 -10.79 11.78 -4.11
N GLU A 57 -9.53 11.36 -3.98
CA GLU A 57 -8.48 12.15 -3.36
C GLU A 57 -8.09 13.34 -4.24
N ILE A 58 -7.98 13.16 -5.56
CA ILE A 58 -7.73 14.25 -6.51
C ILE A 58 -8.89 15.26 -6.49
N CYS A 59 -10.14 14.78 -6.51
CA CYS A 59 -11.33 15.62 -6.42
C CYS A 59 -11.37 16.42 -5.10
N ARG A 60 -10.99 15.79 -3.99
CA ARG A 60 -10.96 16.46 -2.69
C ARG A 60 -9.87 17.53 -2.62
N LEU A 61 -8.67 17.21 -3.12
CA LEU A 61 -7.55 18.16 -3.18
C LEU A 61 -7.88 19.34 -4.09
N SER A 62 -8.50 19.11 -5.25
CA SER A 62 -8.88 20.20 -6.16
C SER A 62 -9.92 21.13 -5.56
N ASN A 63 -10.87 20.59 -4.78
CA ASN A 63 -11.84 21.40 -4.04
C ASN A 63 -11.20 22.18 -2.88
N TYR A 64 -10.19 21.62 -2.22
CA TYR A 64 -9.47 22.29 -1.15
C TYR A 64 -8.55 23.42 -1.66
N LYS A 65 -7.86 23.19 -2.78
CA LYS A 65 -6.97 24.14 -3.46
C LYS A 65 -7.57 24.61 -4.78
N LYS A 66 -8.75 25.22 -4.70
CA LYS A 66 -9.44 25.70 -5.88
C LYS A 66 -8.61 26.79 -6.57
N ASP A 67 -8.35 26.62 -7.87
CA ASP A 67 -7.56 27.53 -8.71
C ASP A 67 -6.11 27.77 -8.23
N GLU A 68 -5.63 26.97 -7.27
CA GLU A 68 -4.28 27.01 -6.73
C GLU A 68 -3.51 25.73 -7.10
N LYS A 69 -2.18 25.82 -7.08
CA LYS A 69 -1.32 24.65 -7.25
C LYS A 69 -1.37 23.80 -5.98
N ILE A 70 -1.70 22.52 -6.13
CA ILE A 70 -1.64 21.56 -5.03
C ILE A 70 -0.17 21.24 -4.72
N THR A 71 0.18 21.27 -3.44
CA THR A 71 1.54 21.00 -2.93
C THR A 71 1.64 19.62 -2.28
N THR A 72 2.86 19.16 -2.02
CA THR A 72 3.10 17.90 -1.29
C THR A 72 2.60 17.98 0.15
N GLU A 73 2.61 19.16 0.75
CA GLU A 73 2.11 19.46 2.09
C GLU A 73 0.59 19.27 2.14
N ASP A 74 -0.14 19.75 1.13
CA ASP A 74 -1.60 19.56 1.02
C ASP A 74 -1.95 18.07 0.93
N VAL A 75 -1.17 17.30 0.16
CA VAL A 75 -1.34 15.86 0.04
C VAL A 75 -1.11 15.19 1.40
N ASN A 76 -0.01 15.49 2.09
CA ASN A 76 0.29 14.91 3.39
C ASN A 76 -0.74 15.29 4.47
N LEU A 77 -1.32 16.48 4.38
CA LEU A 77 -2.34 16.96 5.31
C LEU A 77 -3.69 16.26 5.11
N LEU A 78 -4.11 16.11 3.85
CA LEU A 78 -5.47 15.67 3.53
C LEU A 78 -5.51 14.20 3.17
N VAL A 79 -4.64 13.77 2.26
CA VAL A 79 -4.61 12.40 1.75
C VAL A 79 -4.05 11.49 2.84
N LYS A 80 -4.95 10.69 3.42
CA LYS A 80 -4.50 9.57 4.25
C LYS A 80 -3.95 8.51 3.31
N GLY A 81 -2.63 8.42 3.21
CA GLY A 81 -1.91 7.35 2.52
C GLY A 81 -2.11 6.03 3.26
N LYS A 82 -3.33 5.51 3.15
CA LYS A 82 -3.96 4.56 4.10
C LYS A 82 -3.27 3.21 4.27
N TYR A 83 -2.23 2.92 3.50
CA TYR A 83 -1.73 1.55 3.36
C TYR A 83 -0.25 1.40 3.66
N ASN A 84 0.61 2.22 3.05
CA ASN A 84 2.06 1.99 3.11
C ASN A 84 2.72 2.71 4.29
N ASP A 85 2.35 3.96 4.58
CA ASP A 85 3.02 4.67 5.68
C ASP A 85 2.61 4.12 7.05
N ASP A 86 1.32 3.80 7.23
CA ASP A 86 0.83 3.20 8.49
C ASP A 86 1.43 1.82 8.74
N ILE A 87 1.52 0.96 7.70
CA ILE A 87 2.15 -0.35 7.84
C ILE A 87 3.65 -0.22 8.07
N PHE A 88 4.34 0.73 7.43
CA PHE A 88 5.77 0.93 7.67
C PHE A 88 6.05 1.51 9.05
N GLN A 89 5.22 2.43 9.57
CA GLN A 89 5.32 2.88 10.95
C GLN A 89 5.08 1.74 11.95
N LEU A 90 4.14 0.84 11.64
CA LEU A 90 3.91 -0.36 12.43
C LEU A 90 5.13 -1.29 12.40
N MET A 91 5.72 -1.52 11.21
CA MET A 91 6.93 -2.33 11.06
C MET A 91 8.16 -1.70 11.72
N ASP A 92 8.31 -0.37 11.68
CA ASP A 92 9.35 0.37 12.39
C ASP A 92 9.18 0.13 13.91
N ALA A 93 7.96 0.28 14.45
CA ALA A 93 7.66 0.03 15.87
C ALA A 93 7.87 -1.43 16.30
N ILE A 94 7.55 -2.40 15.45
CA ILE A 94 7.84 -3.82 15.65
C ILE A 94 9.34 -4.06 15.72
N SER A 95 10.10 -3.47 14.78
CA SER A 95 11.56 -3.63 14.69
C SER A 95 12.25 -3.03 15.92
N ASP A 96 11.74 -1.90 16.41
CA ASP A 96 12.20 -1.23 17.64
C ASP A 96 11.78 -1.98 18.92
N LYS A 97 11.01 -3.07 18.80
CA LYS A 97 10.39 -3.81 19.92
C LYS A 97 9.55 -2.93 20.85
N ASP A 98 9.05 -1.81 20.34
CA ASP A 98 8.21 -0.86 21.08
C ASP A 98 6.75 -1.32 21.05
N LYS A 99 6.41 -2.26 21.94
CA LYS A 99 5.05 -2.81 22.07
C LYS A 99 3.99 -1.73 22.32
N ASN A 100 4.32 -0.67 23.06
CA ASN A 100 3.36 0.40 23.35
C ASN A 100 3.01 1.17 22.08
N LYS A 101 4.02 1.51 21.26
CA LYS A 101 3.82 2.17 19.98
C LYS A 101 3.08 1.28 18.98
N VAL A 102 3.40 -0.01 18.93
CA VAL A 102 2.67 -0.99 18.10
C VAL A 102 1.18 -1.03 18.46
N LEU A 103 0.84 -1.20 19.74
CA LEU A 103 -0.55 -1.23 20.20
C LEU A 103 -1.29 0.08 19.93
N LYS A 104 -0.60 1.22 20.11
CA LYS A 104 -1.16 2.54 19.83
C LYS A 104 -1.49 2.69 18.35
N LEU A 105 -0.55 2.38 17.44
CA LEU A 105 -0.75 2.50 15.99
C LEU A 105 -1.94 1.65 15.52
N VAL A 106 -2.05 0.43 16.02
CA VAL A 106 -3.19 -0.45 15.69
C VAL A 106 -4.51 0.12 16.22
N ARG A 107 -4.53 0.62 17.47
CA ARG A 107 -5.73 1.24 18.04
C ARG A 107 -6.15 2.50 17.30
N ASP A 108 -5.20 3.38 16.97
CA ASP A 108 -5.46 4.60 16.21
C ASP A 108 -6.11 4.28 14.85
N GLN A 109 -5.71 3.17 14.20
CA GLN A 109 -6.33 2.73 12.96
C GLN A 109 -7.77 2.23 13.16
N LEU A 110 -8.00 1.39 14.18
CA LEU A 110 -9.34 0.91 14.52
C LEU A 110 -10.28 2.08 14.88
N ASP A 111 -9.81 3.02 15.70
CA ASP A 111 -10.56 4.22 16.12
C ASP A 111 -10.85 5.15 14.92
N SER A 112 -10.00 5.13 13.89
CA SER A 112 -10.23 5.85 12.63
C SER A 112 -11.29 5.22 11.71
N GLY A 113 -11.85 4.08 12.11
CA GLY A 113 -12.88 3.33 11.38
C GLY A 113 -12.33 2.27 10.42
N ALA A 114 -11.05 1.90 10.52
CA ALA A 114 -10.54 0.74 9.79
C ALA A 114 -11.17 -0.55 10.33
N SER A 115 -11.46 -1.50 9.45
CA SER A 115 -11.97 -2.81 9.88
C SER A 115 -10.82 -3.75 10.26
N ASP A 116 -11.10 -4.65 11.19
CA ASP A 116 -10.25 -5.77 11.58
C ASP A 116 -9.69 -6.55 10.38
N MET A 117 -10.58 -6.91 9.45
CA MET A 117 -10.23 -7.64 8.23
C MET A 117 -9.33 -6.82 7.32
N TYR A 118 -9.57 -5.51 7.26
CA TYR A 118 -8.74 -4.60 6.49
C TYR A 118 -7.31 -4.58 7.03
N LEU A 119 -7.12 -4.40 8.34
CA LEU A 119 -5.79 -4.38 8.96
C LEU A 119 -5.03 -5.69 8.75
N LEU A 120 -5.72 -6.82 8.92
CA LEU A 120 -5.12 -8.13 8.66
C LEU A 120 -4.72 -8.28 7.17
N SER A 121 -5.57 -7.85 6.24
CA SER A 121 -5.28 -7.91 4.81
C SER A 121 -4.07 -7.05 4.42
N MET A 122 -3.88 -5.89 5.08
CA MET A 122 -2.70 -5.06 4.87
C MET A 122 -1.42 -5.75 5.33
N LEU A 123 -1.45 -6.36 6.53
CA LEU A 123 -0.33 -7.15 7.05
C LEU A 123 0.04 -8.30 6.09
N ILE A 124 -0.96 -9.08 5.66
CA ILE A 124 -0.76 -10.18 4.70
C ILE A 124 -0.11 -9.67 3.41
N ARG A 125 -0.64 -8.58 2.84
CA ARG A 125 -0.08 -7.96 1.64
C ARG A 125 1.38 -7.55 1.84
N GLN A 126 1.71 -6.94 2.98
CA GLN A 126 3.07 -6.48 3.26
C GLN A 126 4.07 -7.64 3.39
N PHE A 127 3.70 -8.72 4.10
CA PHE A 127 4.54 -9.92 4.19
C PHE A 127 4.67 -10.65 2.84
N ARG A 128 3.65 -10.60 1.99
CA ARG A 128 3.76 -11.08 0.60
C ARG A 128 4.78 -10.26 -0.19
N ILE A 129 4.77 -8.93 -0.08
CA ILE A 129 5.77 -8.06 -0.72
C ILE A 129 7.17 -8.40 -0.20
N PHE A 130 7.34 -8.61 1.10
CA PHE A 130 8.61 -9.03 1.68
C PHE A 130 9.09 -10.37 1.11
N LEU A 131 8.21 -11.38 1.02
CA LEU A 131 8.56 -12.67 0.41
C LEU A 131 9.03 -12.53 -1.04
N MET A 132 8.27 -11.79 -1.86
CA MET A 132 8.62 -11.58 -3.27
C MET A 132 9.93 -10.79 -3.41
N ALA A 133 10.12 -9.75 -2.60
CA ALA A 133 11.35 -8.98 -2.61
C ALA A 133 12.56 -9.82 -2.13
N LYS A 134 12.41 -10.68 -1.13
CA LYS A 134 13.47 -11.58 -0.64
C LYS A 134 13.89 -12.59 -1.70
N ASP A 135 12.94 -13.12 -2.47
CA ASP A 135 13.25 -14.03 -3.59
C ASP A 135 14.00 -13.32 -4.72
N LEU A 136 13.68 -12.06 -5.01
CA LEU A 136 14.40 -11.25 -6.00
C LEU A 136 15.82 -10.88 -5.55
N THR A 137 16.05 -10.71 -4.25
CA THR A 137 17.37 -10.35 -3.70
C THR A 137 18.17 -11.55 -3.18
N LYS A 138 17.77 -12.78 -3.50
CA LYS A 138 18.42 -13.99 -2.96
C LYS A 138 19.84 -14.20 -3.48
N ASP A 139 20.09 -13.79 -4.72
CA ASP A 139 21.37 -13.95 -5.42
C ASP A 139 22.27 -12.71 -5.27
N GLY A 140 21.84 -11.72 -4.48
CA GLY A 140 22.57 -10.48 -4.22
C GLY A 140 21.66 -9.27 -4.03
N ASP A 141 22.23 -8.20 -3.49
CA ASP A 141 21.53 -6.92 -3.33
C ASP A 141 21.11 -6.36 -4.70
N MET A 142 19.81 -6.11 -4.85
CA MET A 142 19.24 -5.53 -6.05
C MET A 142 18.85 -4.06 -5.79
N PRO A 143 19.12 -3.14 -6.73
CA PRO A 143 18.67 -1.75 -6.59
C PRO A 143 17.14 -1.66 -6.38
N PRO A 144 16.65 -0.80 -5.47
CA PRO A 144 15.22 -0.65 -5.19
C PRO A 144 14.36 -0.35 -6.43
N ALA A 145 14.92 0.33 -7.43
CA ALA A 145 14.22 0.63 -8.68
C ALA A 145 13.90 -0.62 -9.51
N ILE A 146 14.79 -1.63 -9.50
CA ILE A 146 14.56 -2.88 -10.22
C ILE A 146 13.51 -3.70 -9.48
N VAL A 147 13.62 -3.81 -8.15
CA VAL A 147 12.63 -4.49 -7.30
C VAL A 147 11.24 -3.84 -7.45
N ALA A 148 11.18 -2.50 -7.47
CA ALA A 148 9.95 -1.77 -7.69
C ALA A 148 9.28 -2.12 -9.03
N LYS A 149 10.08 -2.17 -10.10
CA LYS A 149 9.61 -2.53 -11.44
C LYS A 149 9.11 -3.97 -11.48
N GLU A 150 9.91 -4.92 -10.98
CA GLU A 150 9.60 -6.35 -11.05
C GLU A 150 8.35 -6.70 -10.22
N LEU A 151 8.23 -6.11 -9.03
CA LEU A 151 7.06 -6.30 -8.18
C LEU A 151 5.88 -5.40 -8.55
N SER A 152 6.03 -4.51 -9.53
CA SER A 152 5.04 -3.49 -9.88
C SER A 152 4.56 -2.68 -8.67
N ILE A 153 5.48 -2.30 -7.79
CA ILE A 153 5.23 -1.49 -6.59
C ILE A 153 5.96 -0.15 -6.68
N HIS A 154 5.59 0.80 -5.84
CA HIS A 154 6.25 2.10 -5.81
C HIS A 154 7.72 1.97 -5.30
N PRO A 155 8.68 2.74 -5.86
CA PRO A 155 10.09 2.70 -5.43
C PRO A 155 10.31 2.89 -3.93
N TYR A 156 9.49 3.72 -3.28
CA TYR A 156 9.53 3.90 -1.82
C TYR A 156 9.21 2.61 -1.07
N VAL A 157 8.16 1.89 -1.49
CA VAL A 157 7.74 0.61 -0.90
C VAL A 157 8.85 -0.42 -1.08
N ALA A 158 9.43 -0.50 -2.28
CA ALA A 158 10.56 -1.39 -2.56
C ALA A 158 11.77 -1.08 -1.66
N LYS A 159 12.14 0.20 -1.54
CA LYS A 159 13.25 0.64 -0.69
C LYS A 159 13.04 0.29 0.78
N LYS A 160 11.88 0.61 1.35
CA LYS A 160 11.53 0.24 2.73
C LYS A 160 11.47 -1.28 2.91
N SER A 161 10.94 -2.01 1.95
CA SER A 161 10.88 -3.48 2.01
C SER A 161 12.27 -4.09 2.07
N ILE A 162 13.17 -3.72 1.16
CA ILE A 162 14.57 -4.18 1.15
C ILE A 162 15.28 -3.85 2.48
N TYR A 163 14.99 -2.69 3.08
CA TYR A 163 15.51 -2.33 4.39
C TYR A 163 15.09 -3.34 5.48
N TYR A 164 13.81 -3.69 5.55
CA TYR A 164 13.31 -4.65 6.55
C TYR A 164 13.78 -6.08 6.31
N LEU A 165 13.99 -6.49 5.05
CA LEU A 165 14.44 -7.84 4.70
C LEU A 165 15.77 -8.25 5.34
N ARG A 166 16.59 -7.29 5.79
CA ARG A 166 17.83 -7.57 6.53
C ARG A 166 17.59 -8.21 7.89
N HIS A 167 16.40 -8.04 8.45
CA HIS A 167 16.02 -8.53 9.78
C HIS A 167 15.26 -9.86 9.72
N PHE A 168 14.95 -10.37 8.52
CA PHE A 168 14.17 -11.59 8.36
C PHE A 168 14.85 -12.59 7.43
N GLU A 169 14.91 -13.84 7.87
CA GLU A 169 15.25 -14.95 6.98
C GLU A 169 14.07 -15.37 6.12
N LEU A 170 14.34 -15.99 4.97
CA LEU A 170 13.28 -16.47 4.08
C LEU A 170 12.36 -17.49 4.77
N THR A 171 12.92 -18.31 5.66
CA THR A 171 12.17 -19.27 6.47
C THR A 171 11.19 -18.59 7.42
N ASP A 172 11.60 -17.48 8.04
CA ASP A 172 10.74 -16.72 8.95
C ASP A 172 9.61 -16.05 8.19
N LEU A 173 9.91 -15.40 7.06
CA LEU A 173 8.88 -14.78 6.22
C LEU A 173 7.83 -15.79 5.76
N LYS A 174 8.24 -17.01 5.36
CA LYS A 174 7.31 -18.07 4.96
C LYS A 174 6.44 -18.53 6.12
N ARG A 175 7.03 -18.73 7.31
CA ARG A 175 6.32 -19.12 8.52
C ARG A 175 5.29 -18.06 8.92
N ILE A 176 5.72 -16.80 9.03
CA ILE A 176 4.87 -15.67 9.43
C ILE A 176 3.72 -15.49 8.43
N TYR A 177 4.03 -15.52 7.12
CA TYR A 177 3.00 -15.40 6.09
C TYR A 177 1.97 -16.53 6.15
N GLY A 178 2.41 -17.78 6.36
CA GLY A 178 1.51 -18.92 6.55
C GLY A 178 0.56 -18.73 7.75
N LYS A 179 1.08 -18.24 8.88
CA LYS A 179 0.28 -17.94 10.07
C LYS A 179 -0.75 -16.84 9.82
N LEU A 180 -0.35 -15.77 9.12
CA LEU A 180 -1.26 -14.68 8.77
C LEU A 180 -2.43 -15.18 7.90
N LEU A 181 -2.17 -16.09 6.96
CA LEU A 181 -3.22 -16.73 6.16
C LEU A 181 -4.14 -17.62 7.02
N ASP A 182 -3.58 -18.41 7.94
CA ASP A 182 -4.37 -19.19 8.89
C ASP A 182 -5.28 -18.30 9.75
N PHE A 183 -4.77 -17.14 10.18
CA PHE A 183 -5.52 -16.16 10.94
C PHE A 183 -6.67 -15.57 10.12
N GLU A 184 -6.44 -15.25 8.85
CA GLU A 184 -7.48 -14.75 7.95
C GLU A 184 -8.64 -15.75 7.83
N VAL A 185 -8.32 -17.03 7.63
CA VAL A 185 -9.32 -18.11 7.57
C VAL A 185 -10.08 -18.22 8.88
N LYS A 186 -9.39 -18.21 10.03
CA LYS A 186 -10.03 -18.31 11.35
C LYS A 186 -10.92 -17.10 11.65
N MET A 187 -10.52 -15.90 11.24
CA MET A 187 -11.34 -14.70 11.37
C MET A 187 -12.63 -14.79 10.55
N LYS A 188 -12.55 -15.29 9.30
CA LYS A 188 -13.71 -15.45 8.42
C LYS A 188 -14.66 -16.58 8.85
N THR A 189 -14.16 -17.59 9.56
CA THR A 189 -14.92 -18.83 9.85
C THR A 189 -15.31 -19.02 11.31
N LYS A 190 -14.52 -18.49 12.27
CA LYS A 190 -14.68 -18.75 13.71
C LYS A 190 -14.92 -17.49 14.54
N SER A 191 -15.13 -16.33 13.90
CA SER A 191 -15.33 -15.04 14.55
C SER A 191 -14.28 -14.72 15.63
N LEU A 192 -13.01 -15.08 15.37
CA LEU A 192 -11.91 -14.66 16.24
C LEU A 192 -11.74 -13.14 16.14
N LYS A 193 -11.52 -12.50 17.29
CA LYS A 193 -11.25 -11.07 17.38
C LYS A 193 -9.85 -10.75 16.85
N PHE A 194 -9.73 -9.61 16.16
CA PHE A 194 -8.46 -9.18 15.59
C PHE A 194 -7.38 -8.95 16.64
N GLU A 195 -7.71 -8.43 17.80
CA GLU A 195 -6.73 -8.14 18.86
C GLU A 195 -6.00 -9.42 19.29
N LEU A 196 -6.72 -10.53 19.45
CA LEU A 196 -6.12 -11.82 19.79
C LEU A 196 -5.19 -12.34 18.69
N ILE A 197 -5.61 -12.19 17.44
CA ILE A 197 -4.79 -12.60 16.29
C ILE A 197 -3.54 -11.75 16.17
N PHE A 198 -3.67 -10.45 16.43
CA PHE A 198 -2.57 -9.52 16.38
C PHE A 198 -1.56 -9.79 17.51
N ASP A 199 -2.03 -10.08 18.73
CA ASP A 199 -1.16 -10.51 19.83
C ASP A 199 -0.41 -11.81 19.51
N LEU A 200 -1.10 -12.80 18.91
CA LEU A 200 -0.48 -14.04 18.45
C LEU A 200 0.55 -13.80 17.33
N PHE A 201 0.25 -12.89 16.41
CA PHE A 201 1.18 -12.47 15.36
C PHE A 201 2.44 -11.84 15.97
N LEU A 202 2.30 -10.92 16.92
CA LEU A 202 3.45 -10.29 17.60
C LEU A 202 4.32 -11.29 18.36
N ALA A 203 3.73 -12.39 18.86
CA ALA A 203 4.47 -13.47 19.51
C ALA A 203 5.26 -14.36 18.53
N GLU A 204 4.94 -14.33 17.24
CA GLU A 204 5.61 -15.12 16.19
C GLU A 204 6.78 -14.36 15.52
N LEU A 205 6.92 -13.06 15.80
CA LEU A 205 7.96 -12.17 15.27
C LEU A 205 9.29 -12.25 16.04
#